data_AF-A0A952W4I6-F1
#
_entry.id   AF-A0A952W4I6-F1
#
_cell.length_a   1.000
_cell.length_b   1.000
_cell.length_c   1.000
_cell.angle_alpha   90.00
_cell.angle_beta   90.00
_cell.angle_gamma   90.00
#
_symmetry.space_group_name_H-M   'P 1'
#
loop_
_entity.id
_entity.type
_entity.pdbx_description
1 polymer ?
#
loop_
_entity_poly.entity_id
_entity_poly.type
_entity_poly.pdbx_seq_one_letter_code
_entity_poly.pdbx_strand_id
1 'polypeptide(L)'
;MNAHDAYDEHEDDADFGPDDGLDESRDPVNPPEPGDDADARTDEGGPQVLDLVAELKPSQQRAILALLQEPSIAKAARAARVGNRTLHSWLDDPKFVTAFRRAKRHVFEQAISLTHRYTALAVNTLAKVMVDPAAPYAPRVTAAAAILRFSRDTIELEDLQERVELLERQSRRDLV
;
A
#
# COMPACT_ATOMS: atom_id res chain seq x y z
N MET A 1 22.38 54.40 46.03
CA MET A 1 21.50 54.32 47.22
C MET A 1 20.51 53.21 46.92
N ASN A 2 20.63 52.10 47.66
CA ASN A 2 20.00 50.81 47.39
C ASN A 2 18.48 50.83 47.49
N ALA A 3 17.83 50.04 46.64
CA ALA A 3 16.62 49.29 46.99
C ALA A 3 16.94 47.82 46.70
N HIS A 4 17.18 47.10 47.78
CA HIS A 4 17.60 45.71 47.84
C HIS A 4 16.43 44.98 48.52
N ASP A 5 15.56 44.38 47.72
CA ASP A 5 14.57 43.39 48.15
C ASP A 5 14.54 42.36 47.00
N ALA A 6 15.36 41.31 47.08
CA ALA A 6 15.03 40.05 47.76
C ALA A 6 13.86 39.34 47.06
N TYR A 7 14.13 38.78 45.88
CA TYR A 7 13.42 37.59 45.45
C TYR A 7 14.24 36.39 45.94
N ASP A 8 13.77 35.89 47.07
CA ASP A 8 14.22 34.69 47.77
C ASP A 8 14.01 33.46 46.88
N GLU A 9 15.02 32.60 46.88
CA GLU A 9 15.07 31.34 46.15
C GLU A 9 14.14 30.34 46.86
N HIS A 10 13.02 30.01 46.22
CA HIS A 10 12.29 28.79 46.55
C HIS A 10 12.65 27.71 45.52
N GLU A 11 13.86 27.17 45.69
CA GLU A 11 14.08 25.74 45.44
C GLU A 11 13.29 24.99 46.52
N ASP A 12 12.34 24.15 46.12
CA ASP A 12 12.14 22.81 46.71
C ASP A 12 10.92 22.11 46.09
N ASP A 13 11.19 20.86 45.71
CA ASP A 13 10.27 19.72 45.71
C ASP A 13 9.22 19.59 44.59
N ALA A 14 9.69 19.50 43.34
CA ALA A 14 8.99 18.66 42.36
C ALA A 14 9.24 17.19 42.71
N ASP A 15 8.28 16.62 43.43
CA ASP A 15 8.08 15.21 43.76
C ASP A 15 8.28 14.30 42.53
N PHE A 16 9.53 13.88 42.32
CA PHE A 16 9.87 12.81 41.40
C PHE A 16 9.52 11.51 42.12
N GLY A 17 8.30 11.03 41.88
CA GLY A 17 7.85 9.72 42.34
C GLY A 17 8.85 8.62 41.98
N PRO A 18 8.80 7.47 42.68
CA PRO A 18 9.84 6.47 42.60
C PRO A 18 10.09 6.05 41.15
N ASP A 19 11.37 5.99 40.82
CA ASP A 19 11.95 5.44 39.60
C ASP A 19 11.40 4.03 39.37
N ASP A 20 10.27 3.94 38.67
CA ASP A 20 9.66 2.72 38.19
C ASP A 20 10.58 2.16 37.10
N GLY A 21 11.62 1.46 37.56
CA GLY A 21 12.64 0.82 36.75
C GLY A 21 12.01 0.18 35.52
N LEU A 22 12.47 0.63 34.36
CA LEU A 22 12.21 -0.02 33.08
C LEU A 22 12.64 -1.48 33.24
N ASP A 23 11.65 -2.36 33.41
CA ASP A 23 11.83 -3.78 33.43
C ASP A 23 12.38 -4.24 32.06
N GLU A 24 13.71 -4.31 31.98
CA GLU A 24 14.47 -4.81 30.82
C GLU A 24 14.28 -6.31 30.58
N SER A 25 13.37 -6.98 31.31
CA SER A 25 12.99 -8.39 31.06
C SER A 25 11.80 -8.58 30.12
N ARG A 26 11.31 -7.51 29.48
CA ARG A 26 10.39 -7.65 28.33
C ARG A 26 11.15 -8.16 27.11
N ASP A 27 11.10 -9.48 26.91
CA ASP A 27 11.43 -10.12 25.66
C ASP A 27 10.87 -9.30 24.48
N PRO A 28 11.62 -9.11 23.38
CA PRO A 28 11.07 -8.47 22.20
C PRO A 28 9.80 -9.21 21.81
N VAL A 29 8.68 -8.50 21.75
CA VAL A 29 7.41 -9.04 21.25
C VAL A 29 7.66 -9.46 19.81
N ASN A 30 8.03 -10.72 19.65
CA ASN A 30 8.18 -11.36 18.37
C ASN A 30 6.78 -11.38 17.77
N PRO A 31 6.56 -10.90 16.53
CA PRO A 31 5.27 -11.02 15.90
C PRO A 31 4.84 -12.49 15.94
N PRO A 32 3.55 -12.79 16.20
CA PRO A 32 3.07 -14.16 16.25
C PRO A 32 3.49 -14.87 14.95
N GLU A 33 4.12 -16.04 15.09
CA GLU A 33 4.41 -16.87 13.93
C GLU A 33 3.11 -17.13 13.17
N PRO A 34 3.10 -17.09 11.83
CA PRO A 34 1.91 -17.39 11.06
C PRO A 34 1.52 -18.84 11.34
N GLY A 35 0.54 -19.03 12.22
CA GLY A 35 -0.02 -20.32 12.55
C GLY A 35 -0.66 -20.96 11.32
N ASP A 36 -0.51 -22.28 11.24
CA ASP A 36 -1.02 -23.19 10.21
C ASP A 36 -2.55 -23.28 10.16
N ASP A 37 -3.26 -22.15 10.21
CA ASP A 37 -4.70 -22.08 9.98
C ASP A 37 -4.97 -21.97 8.46
N ALA A 38 -4.43 -22.94 7.72
CA ALA A 38 -4.59 -23.11 6.28
C ALA A 38 -5.92 -23.80 5.92
N ASP A 39 -7.00 -23.46 6.61
CA ASP A 39 -8.31 -24.09 6.37
C ASP A 39 -9.47 -23.10 6.53
N ALA A 40 -9.46 -22.06 5.71
CA ALA A 40 -10.62 -21.19 5.48
C ALA A 40 -10.90 -21.09 3.97
N ARG A 41 -11.61 -22.12 3.49
CA ARG A 41 -12.48 -22.16 2.30
C ARG A 41 -12.56 -20.84 1.51
N THR A 42 -11.74 -20.71 0.49
CA THR A 42 -11.99 -19.79 -0.63
C THR A 42 -12.77 -20.53 -1.71
N ASP A 43 -14.07 -20.70 -1.51
CA ASP A 43 -15.00 -21.11 -2.56
C ASP A 43 -16.11 -20.06 -2.60
N GLU A 44 -15.94 -19.05 -3.46
CA GLU A 44 -16.93 -18.09 -4.01
C GLU A 44 -16.21 -16.83 -4.53
N GLY A 45 -15.76 -16.83 -5.79
CA GLY A 45 -14.98 -15.69 -6.29
C GLY A 45 -14.69 -15.62 -7.79
N GLY A 46 -15.66 -15.95 -8.65
CA GLY A 46 -15.56 -15.72 -10.11
C GLY A 46 -14.41 -16.48 -10.81
N PRO A 47 -14.27 -16.38 -12.15
CA PRO A 47 -13.20 -17.04 -12.88
C PRO A 47 -11.85 -16.62 -12.30
N GLN A 48 -11.03 -17.57 -11.84
CA GLN A 48 -9.72 -17.30 -11.27
C GLN A 48 -8.88 -16.45 -12.23
N VAL A 49 -7.95 -15.65 -11.69
CA VAL A 49 -7.15 -14.62 -12.38
C VAL A 49 -6.51 -15.07 -13.72
N LEU A 50 -6.30 -16.38 -13.90
CA LEU A 50 -5.69 -17.00 -15.08
C LEU A 50 -6.69 -17.43 -16.17
N ASP A 51 -7.98 -17.52 -15.86
CA ASP A 51 -8.98 -18.21 -16.70
C ASP A 51 -9.40 -17.39 -17.93
N LEU A 52 -9.68 -16.09 -17.74
CA LEU A 52 -10.16 -15.22 -18.83
C LEU A 52 -9.13 -14.99 -19.95
N VAL A 53 -7.84 -15.06 -19.62
CA VAL A 53 -6.76 -14.98 -20.62
C VAL A 53 -6.55 -16.35 -21.27
N ALA A 54 -6.68 -17.45 -20.51
CA ALA A 54 -6.54 -18.82 -21.01
C ALA A 54 -7.60 -19.16 -22.07
N GLU A 55 -8.82 -18.61 -21.95
CA GLU A 55 -9.91 -18.79 -22.91
C GLU A 55 -9.71 -18.08 -24.27
N LEU A 56 -8.71 -17.19 -24.40
CA LEU A 56 -8.46 -16.46 -25.63
C LEU A 56 -7.63 -17.28 -26.62
N LYS A 57 -7.71 -16.90 -27.91
CA LYS A 57 -6.85 -17.50 -28.93
C LYS A 57 -5.37 -17.24 -28.60
N PRO A 58 -4.42 -18.14 -28.94
CA PRO A 58 -3.00 -17.93 -28.64
C PRO A 58 -2.42 -16.63 -29.19
N SER A 59 -2.93 -16.12 -30.32
CA SER A 59 -2.54 -14.82 -30.87
C SER A 59 -3.03 -13.64 -30.03
N GLN A 60 -4.22 -13.74 -29.43
CA GLN A 60 -4.77 -12.75 -28.52
C GLN A 60 -4.02 -12.74 -27.18
N GLN A 61 -3.65 -13.91 -26.64
CA GLN A 61 -2.82 -14.01 -25.44
C GLN A 61 -1.46 -13.31 -25.62
N ARG A 62 -0.77 -13.56 -26.75
CA ARG A 62 0.47 -12.86 -27.08
C ARG A 62 0.25 -11.34 -27.22
N ALA A 63 -0.88 -10.93 -27.80
CA ALA A 63 -1.22 -9.51 -27.91
C ALA A 63 -1.43 -8.85 -26.55
N ILE A 64 -2.04 -9.53 -25.58
CA ILE A 64 -2.17 -9.05 -24.20
C ILE A 64 -0.78 -8.84 -23.58
N LEU A 65 0.10 -9.84 -23.67
CA LEU A 65 1.47 -9.71 -23.15
C LEU A 65 2.23 -8.54 -23.79
N ALA A 66 2.11 -8.38 -25.10
CA ALA A 66 2.73 -7.28 -25.82
C ALA A 66 2.15 -5.91 -25.42
N LEU A 67 0.82 -5.82 -25.20
CA LEU A 67 0.15 -4.60 -24.74
C LEU A 67 0.57 -4.19 -23.32
N LEU A 68 0.99 -5.14 -22.48
CA LEU A 68 1.51 -4.84 -21.14
C LEU A 68 2.94 -4.29 -21.14
N GLN A 69 3.73 -4.62 -22.17
CA GLN A 69 5.16 -4.29 -22.23
C GLN A 69 5.46 -3.08 -23.12
N GLU A 70 4.66 -2.87 -24.17
CA GLU A 70 4.94 -1.87 -25.18
C GLU A 70 4.21 -0.54 -24.93
N PRO A 71 4.85 0.61 -25.17
CA PRO A 71 4.26 1.93 -24.88
C PRO A 71 3.20 2.36 -25.90
N SER A 72 2.90 1.54 -26.92
CA SER A 72 1.89 1.88 -27.94
C SER A 72 1.27 0.64 -28.58
N ILE A 73 0.03 0.76 -29.03
CA ILE A 73 -0.70 -0.30 -29.75
C ILE A 73 0.07 -0.75 -31.00
N ALA A 74 0.69 0.18 -31.73
CA ALA A 74 1.46 -0.16 -32.94
C ALA A 74 2.69 -1.01 -32.65
N LYS A 75 3.42 -0.73 -31.55
CA LYS A 75 4.54 -1.57 -31.10
C LYS A 75 4.05 -2.92 -30.58
N ALA A 76 2.98 -2.92 -29.79
CA ALA A 76 2.36 -4.15 -29.28
C ALA A 76 1.90 -5.08 -30.42
N ALA A 77 1.27 -4.54 -31.47
CA ALA A 77 0.85 -5.32 -32.64
C ALA A 77 2.04 -5.99 -33.33
N ARG A 78 3.15 -5.27 -33.52
CA ARG A 78 4.38 -5.82 -34.10
C ARG A 78 4.99 -6.91 -33.21
N ALA A 79 5.12 -6.64 -31.91
CA ALA A 79 5.66 -7.60 -30.94
C ALA A 79 4.82 -8.88 -30.87
N ALA A 80 3.49 -8.75 -30.93
CA ALA A 80 2.55 -9.87 -30.96
C ALA A 80 2.43 -10.59 -32.32
N ARG A 81 3.08 -10.02 -33.37
CA ARG A 81 3.03 -10.49 -34.76
C ARG A 81 1.62 -10.51 -35.35
N VAL A 82 0.85 -9.44 -35.11
CA VAL A 82 -0.51 -9.25 -35.64
C VAL A 82 -0.62 -7.92 -36.39
N GLY A 83 -1.61 -7.82 -37.28
CA GLY A 83 -1.91 -6.56 -37.97
C GLY A 83 -2.41 -5.49 -37.00
N ASN A 84 -2.06 -4.24 -37.24
CA ASN A 84 -2.49 -3.10 -36.42
C ASN A 84 -4.02 -3.01 -36.35
N ARG A 85 -4.70 -3.11 -37.51
CA ARG A 85 -6.17 -3.17 -37.61
C ARG A 85 -6.76 -4.34 -36.81
N THR A 86 -6.10 -5.49 -36.80
CA THR A 86 -6.55 -6.66 -36.03
C THR A 86 -6.51 -6.39 -34.54
N LEU A 87 -5.41 -5.80 -34.04
CA LEU A 87 -5.29 -5.48 -32.62
C LEU A 87 -6.33 -4.42 -32.19
N HIS A 88 -6.58 -3.41 -33.02
CA HIS A 88 -7.66 -2.46 -32.77
C HIS A 88 -9.02 -3.14 -32.69
N SER A 89 -9.35 -4.02 -33.65
CA SER A 89 -10.61 -4.77 -33.62
C SER A 89 -10.77 -5.63 -32.37
N TRP A 90 -9.69 -6.17 -31.80
CA TRP A 90 -9.75 -6.88 -30.51
C TRP A 90 -9.90 -5.94 -29.33
N LEU A 91 -9.36 -4.73 -29.39
CA LEU A 91 -9.58 -3.71 -28.34
C LEU A 91 -11.02 -3.17 -28.34
N ASP A 92 -11.81 -3.46 -29.37
CA ASP A 92 -13.25 -3.20 -29.40
C ASP A 92 -14.09 -4.41 -28.93
N ASP A 93 -13.47 -5.59 -28.75
CA ASP A 93 -14.14 -6.81 -28.28
C ASP A 93 -14.21 -6.85 -26.74
N PRO A 94 -15.42 -6.88 -26.14
CA PRO A 94 -15.57 -6.92 -24.69
C PRO A 94 -14.84 -8.08 -24.00
N LYS A 95 -14.77 -9.25 -24.64
CA LYS A 95 -14.09 -10.42 -24.06
C LYS A 95 -12.58 -10.16 -23.95
N PHE A 96 -11.98 -9.66 -25.02
CA PHE A 96 -10.55 -9.34 -25.05
C PHE A 96 -10.19 -8.17 -24.11
N VAL A 97 -10.99 -7.10 -24.10
CA VAL A 97 -10.78 -5.95 -23.20
C VAL A 97 -10.87 -6.36 -21.73
N THR A 98 -11.82 -7.23 -21.38
CA THR A 98 -11.95 -7.73 -20.01
C THR A 98 -10.72 -8.53 -19.60
N ALA A 99 -10.27 -9.46 -20.44
CA ALA A 99 -9.06 -10.23 -20.20
C ALA A 99 -7.80 -9.33 -20.10
N PHE A 100 -7.67 -8.32 -20.97
CA PHE A 100 -6.56 -7.36 -20.92
C PHE A 100 -6.57 -6.54 -19.63
N ARG A 101 -7.74 -6.02 -19.22
CA ARG A 101 -7.90 -5.29 -17.95
C ARG A 101 -7.54 -6.16 -16.76
N ARG A 102 -7.95 -7.43 -16.76
CA ARG A 102 -7.60 -8.40 -15.71
C ARG A 102 -6.09 -8.64 -15.65
N ALA A 103 -5.45 -8.88 -16.79
CA ALA A 103 -4.01 -9.06 -16.87
C ALA A 103 -3.24 -7.82 -16.39
N LYS A 104 -3.70 -6.62 -16.78
CA LYS A 104 -3.12 -5.36 -16.31
C LYS A 104 -3.28 -5.19 -14.80
N ARG A 105 -4.46 -5.51 -14.26
CA ARG A 105 -4.71 -5.48 -12.82
C ARG A 105 -3.76 -6.41 -12.07
N HIS A 106 -3.56 -7.62 -12.56
CA HIS A 106 -2.66 -8.59 -11.92
C HIS A 106 -1.20 -8.09 -11.86
N VAL A 107 -0.68 -7.52 -12.95
CA VAL A 107 0.65 -6.90 -12.95
C VAL A 107 0.74 -5.75 -11.94
N PHE A 108 -0.32 -4.95 -11.84
CA PHE A 108 -0.38 -3.84 -10.89
C PHE A 108 -0.46 -4.32 -9.43
N GLU A 109 -1.25 -5.35 -9.15
CA GLU A 109 -1.32 -6.00 -7.83
C GLU A 109 0.07 -6.46 -7.38
N GLN A 110 0.84 -7.11 -8.26
CA GLN A 110 2.22 -7.51 -7.97
C GLN A 110 3.13 -6.32 -7.67
N ALA A 111 3.03 -5.23 -8.45
CA ALA A 111 3.80 -4.01 -8.22
C ALA A 111 3.44 -3.34 -6.87
N ILE A 112 2.16 -3.34 -6.49
CA ILE A 112 1.71 -2.87 -5.18
C ILE A 112 2.30 -3.74 -4.07
N SER A 113 2.22 -5.07 -4.18
CA SER A 113 2.78 -5.98 -3.18
C SER A 113 4.28 -5.74 -2.99
N LEU A 114 5.02 -5.52 -4.08
CA LEU A 114 6.44 -5.13 -4.00
C LEU A 114 6.62 -3.80 -3.29
N THR A 115 5.80 -2.79 -3.59
CA THR A 115 5.85 -1.49 -2.92
C THR A 115 5.59 -1.62 -1.41
N HIS A 116 4.56 -2.38 -1.01
CA HIS A 116 4.21 -2.62 0.39
C HIS A 116 5.37 -3.26 1.16
N ARG A 117 6.13 -4.18 0.53
CA ARG A 117 7.32 -4.78 1.14
C ARG A 117 8.40 -3.76 1.49
N TYR A 118 8.47 -2.64 0.78
CA TYR A 118 9.45 -1.58 1.06
C TYR A 118 8.92 -0.47 1.97
N THR A 119 7.61 -0.43 2.26
CA THR A 119 6.99 0.64 3.06
C THR A 119 7.65 0.80 4.44
N ALA A 120 7.87 -0.28 5.18
CA ALA A 120 8.51 -0.21 6.50
C ALA A 120 9.93 0.36 6.43
N LEU A 121 10.70 -0.02 5.41
CA LEU A 121 12.05 0.51 5.18
C LEU A 121 12.00 2.00 4.81
N ALA A 122 11.05 2.41 3.98
CA ALA A 122 10.86 3.82 3.59
C ALA A 122 10.52 4.68 4.81
N VAL A 123 9.56 4.25 5.64
CA VAL A 123 9.17 4.95 6.88
C VAL A 123 10.36 5.08 7.83
N ASN A 124 11.12 4.00 8.04
CA ASN A 124 12.33 4.04 8.88
C ASN A 124 13.40 5.00 8.32
N THR A 125 13.56 5.03 7.00
CA THR A 125 14.51 5.95 6.35
C THR A 125 14.09 7.40 6.56
N LEU A 126 12.80 7.72 6.40
CA LEU A 126 12.27 9.05 6.65
C LEU A 126 12.42 9.44 8.14
N ALA A 127 12.15 8.51 9.06
CA ALA A 127 12.31 8.74 10.49
C ALA A 127 13.76 9.09 10.85
N LYS A 128 14.74 8.34 10.31
CA LYS A 128 16.17 8.62 10.49
C LYS A 128 16.54 10.01 9.97
N VAL A 129 16.13 10.37 8.76
CA VAL A 129 16.40 11.70 8.19
C VAL A 129 15.77 12.80 9.05
N MET A 130 14.56 12.61 9.56
CA MET A 130 13.83 13.59 10.36
C MET A 130 14.54 13.94 11.68
N VAL A 131 15.12 12.94 12.35
CA VAL A 131 15.78 13.10 13.66
C VAL A 131 17.27 13.36 13.58
N ASP A 132 17.89 13.23 12.39
CA ASP A 132 19.32 13.45 12.19
C ASP A 132 19.70 14.93 12.47
N PRO A 133 20.51 15.21 13.51
CA PRO A 133 20.94 16.56 13.83
C PRO A 133 21.92 17.13 12.79
N ALA A 134 22.60 16.28 12.01
CA ALA A 134 23.52 16.69 10.96
C ALA A 134 22.81 17.01 9.64
N ALA A 135 21.55 16.60 9.47
CA ALA A 135 20.77 16.89 8.27
C ALA A 135 20.27 18.35 8.27
N PRO A 136 20.27 19.04 7.10
CA PRO A 136 19.66 20.36 6.99
C PRO A 136 18.16 20.34 7.33
N TYR A 137 17.60 21.47 7.75
CA TYR A 137 16.19 21.56 8.14
C TYR A 137 15.20 21.14 7.04
N ALA A 138 15.47 21.48 5.78
CA ALA A 138 14.55 21.21 4.68
C ALA A 138 14.27 19.70 4.44
N PRO A 139 15.29 18.82 4.32
CA PRO A 139 15.08 17.37 4.31
C PRO A 139 14.33 16.82 5.53
N ARG A 140 14.61 17.36 6.73
CA ARG A 140 13.93 16.95 7.98
C ARG A 140 12.45 17.26 7.95
N VAL A 141 12.09 18.49 7.56
CA VAL A 141 10.69 18.93 7.40
C VAL A 141 9.99 18.14 6.30
N THR A 142 10.68 17.87 5.18
CA THR A 142 10.13 17.06 4.09
C THR A 142 9.82 15.63 4.52
N ALA A 143 10.73 15.02 5.29
CA ALA A 143 10.54 13.68 5.83
C ALA A 143 9.38 13.61 6.84
N ALA A 144 9.32 14.57 7.78
CA ALA A 144 8.20 14.69 8.72
C ALA A 144 6.86 14.85 7.98
N ALA A 145 6.81 15.75 7.00
CA ALA A 145 5.60 15.98 6.21
C ALA A 145 5.19 14.75 5.38
N ALA A 146 6.15 13.96 4.88
CA ALA A 146 5.87 12.71 4.17
C ALA A 146 5.25 11.65 5.09
N ILE A 147 5.76 11.49 6.31
CA ILE A 147 5.20 10.56 7.31
C ILE A 147 3.78 10.98 7.69
N LEU A 148 3.55 12.27 7.96
CA LEU A 148 2.22 12.79 8.31
C LEU A 148 1.20 12.58 7.18
N ARG A 149 1.60 12.84 5.92
CA ARG A 149 0.74 12.56 4.76
C ARG A 149 0.42 11.07 4.64
N PHE A 150 1.42 10.21 4.74
CA PHE A 150 1.22 8.76 4.68
C PHE A 150 0.23 8.28 5.75
N SER A 151 0.37 8.75 7.00
CA SER A 151 -0.54 8.40 8.10
C SER A 151 -1.98 8.86 7.83
N ARG A 152 -2.18 10.10 7.38
CA ARG A 152 -3.53 10.61 7.04
C ARG A 152 -4.14 9.80 5.90
N ASP A 153 -3.38 9.60 4.83
CA ASP A 153 -3.88 8.91 3.63
C ASP A 153 -4.23 7.44 3.95
N THR A 154 -3.53 6.78 4.89
CA THR A 154 -3.88 5.44 5.39
C THR A 154 -5.20 5.44 6.16
N ILE A 155 -5.43 6.39 7.08
CA ILE A 155 -6.69 6.49 7.82
C ILE A 155 -7.87 6.71 6.86
N GLU A 156 -7.72 7.63 5.91
CA GLU A 156 -8.76 7.89 4.91
C GLU A 156 -9.10 6.64 4.07
N LEU A 157 -8.09 5.81 3.75
CA LEU A 157 -8.30 4.56 3.02
C LEU A 157 -8.99 3.49 3.87
N GLU A 158 -8.64 3.36 5.14
CA GLU A 158 -9.28 2.42 6.09
C GLU A 158 -10.75 2.77 6.30
N ASP A 159 -11.06 4.05 6.52
CA ASP A 159 -12.44 4.55 6.65
C ASP A 159 -13.26 4.28 5.38
N LEU A 160 -12.66 4.48 4.20
CA LEU A 160 -13.33 4.18 2.92
C LEU A 160 -13.57 2.68 2.75
N GLN A 161 -12.60 1.84 3.14
CA GLN A 161 -12.75 0.39 3.08
C GLN A 161 -13.89 -0.08 3.98
N GLU A 162 -13.97 0.38 5.22
CA GLU A 162 -15.05 0.04 6.15
C GLU A 162 -16.43 0.43 5.58
N ARG A 163 -16.52 1.64 5.00
CA ARG A 163 -17.75 2.12 4.37
C ARG A 163 -18.17 1.27 3.18
N VAL A 164 -17.22 0.85 2.34
CA VAL A 164 -17.50 -0.04 1.20
C VAL A 164 -17.99 -1.40 1.69
N GLU A 165 -17.31 -2.01 2.66
CA GLU A 165 -17.70 -3.29 3.24
C GLU A 165 -19.10 -3.24 3.89
N LEU A 166 -19.47 -2.13 4.51
CA LEU A 166 -20.82 -1.92 5.02
C LEU A 166 -21.86 -1.88 3.90
N LEU A 167 -21.60 -1.11 2.83
CA LEU A 167 -22.50 -0.99 1.69
C LEU A 167 -22.67 -2.31 0.94
N GLU A 168 -21.60 -3.08 0.75
CA GLU A 168 -21.64 -4.39 0.11
C GLU A 168 -22.47 -5.39 0.93
N ARG A 169 -22.36 -5.35 2.27
CA ARG A 169 -23.20 -6.17 3.17
C ARG A 169 -24.68 -5.79 3.08
N GLN A 170 -25.01 -4.50 2.99
CA GLN A 170 -26.39 -4.03 2.84
C GLN A 170 -26.97 -4.44 1.48
N SER A 171 -26.25 -4.17 0.39
CA SER A 171 -26.68 -4.55 -0.96
C SER A 171 -26.90 -6.06 -1.09
N ARG A 172 -26.10 -6.89 -0.41
CA ARG A 172 -26.28 -8.35 -0.43
C ARG A 172 -27.51 -8.80 0.36
N ARG A 173 -27.89 -8.09 1.43
CA ARG A 173 -29.11 -8.36 2.21
C ARG A 173 -30.37 -8.00 1.44
N ASP A 174 -30.35 -6.94 0.64
CA ASP A 174 -31.50 -6.49 -0.14
C ASP A 174 -31.79 -7.38 -1.38
N LEU A 175 -30.86 -8.29 -1.73
CA LEU A 175 -30.98 -9.23 -2.84
C LEU A 175 -31.45 -10.64 -2.42
N VAL A 176 -31.74 -10.85 -1.13
CA VAL A 176 -32.27 -12.09 -0.54
C VAL A 176 -33.69 -11.87 -0.05
#